data_AF-A0A7J7HDC0-F1
#
_entry.id   AF-A0A7J7HDC0-F1
#
_cell.length_a   1.000
_cell.length_b   1.000
_cell.length_c   1.000
_cell.angle_alpha   90.00
_cell.angle_beta   90.00
_cell.angle_gamma   90.00
#
_symmetry.space_group_name_H-M   'P 1'
#
loop_
_entity.id
_entity.type
_entity.pdbx_description
1 polymer ?
#
loop_
_entity_poly.entity_id
_entity_poly.type
_entity_poly.pdbx_seq_one_letter_code
_entity_poly.pdbx_strand_id
1 'polypeptide(L)'
;MLLDRSNALVMVRYVRSLDNMRILMNLLRLFVANQNKPAEIVSILITNRGKLLRFFGDFKFDKDVLHLTVDEVFEADKAQVVKEIAMLEPTNNPCADLDKCDIPC
;
A
#
# COMPACT_ATOMS: atom_id res chain seq x y z
N MET A 1 -9.25 18.25 -9.77
CA MET A 1 -9.61 17.04 -9.01
C MET A 1 -9.25 17.20 -7.52
N LEU A 2 -9.61 16.25 -6.65
CA LEU A 2 -9.29 16.31 -5.21
C LEU A 2 -7.77 16.46 -4.91
N LEU A 3 -6.92 16.11 -5.88
CA LEU A 3 -5.46 16.20 -5.84
C LEU A 3 -4.90 17.57 -6.29
N ASP A 4 -5.75 18.53 -6.64
CA ASP A 4 -5.29 19.87 -7.03
C ASP A 4 -4.70 20.61 -5.83
N ARG A 5 -3.70 21.47 -6.08
CA ARG A 5 -3.03 22.26 -5.04
C ARG A 5 -4.01 23.14 -4.23
N SER A 6 -5.07 23.63 -4.87
CA SER A 6 -6.17 24.36 -4.21
C SER A 6 -6.94 23.53 -3.19
N ASN A 7 -6.95 22.21 -3.35
CA ASN A 7 -7.64 21.25 -2.48
C ASN A 7 -6.72 20.64 -1.41
N ALA A 8 -5.46 21.05 -1.34
CA ALA A 8 -4.47 20.45 -0.43
C ALA A 8 -4.93 20.47 1.05
N LEU A 9 -5.57 21.55 1.51
CA LEU A 9 -6.09 21.63 2.88
C LEU A 9 -7.23 20.65 3.14
N VAL A 10 -8.11 20.46 2.16
CA VAL A 10 -9.21 19.48 2.24
C VAL A 10 -8.65 18.07 2.25
N MET A 11 -7.65 17.80 1.40
CA MET A 11 -6.96 16.52 1.35
C MET A 11 -6.27 16.19 2.68
N VAL A 12 -5.56 17.15 3.28
CA VAL A 12 -4.93 16.97 4.61
C VAL A 12 -5.97 16.66 5.69
N ARG A 13 -7.13 17.34 5.69
CA ARG A 13 -8.21 17.01 6.65
C ARG A 13 -8.79 15.63 6.38
N TYR A 14 -8.95 15.26 5.10
CA TYR A 14 -9.50 13.98 4.70
C TYR A 14 -8.62 12.80 5.17
N VAL A 15 -7.31 12.87 4.93
CA VAL A 15 -6.37 11.81 5.35
C VAL A 15 -6.13 11.76 6.87
N ARG A 16 -6.49 12.83 7.60
CA ARG A 16 -6.42 12.85 9.07
C ARG A 16 -7.64 12.23 9.75
N SER A 17 -8.74 12.01 9.03
CA SER A 17 -9.94 11.36 9.58
C SER A 17 -9.70 9.86 9.74
N LEU A 18 -9.95 9.34 10.95
CA LEU A 18 -9.85 7.92 11.27
C LEU A 18 -10.75 7.07 10.37
N ASP A 19 -11.98 7.51 10.10
CA ASP A 19 -12.92 6.76 9.27
C ASP A 19 -12.46 6.67 7.81
N ASN A 20 -11.89 7.76 7.28
CA ASN A 20 -11.32 7.74 5.94
C ASN A 20 -10.08 6.84 5.88
N MET A 21 -9.23 6.89 6.89
CA MET A 21 -8.06 6.03 6.97
C MET A 21 -8.41 4.55 7.11
N ARG A 22 -9.50 4.21 7.81
CA ARG A 22 -10.05 2.84 7.86
C ARG A 22 -10.47 2.36 6.47
N ILE A 23 -11.19 3.19 5.72
CA ILE A 23 -11.58 2.88 4.34
C ILE A 23 -10.33 2.68 3.47
N LEU A 24 -9.33 3.56 3.58
CA LEU A 24 -8.08 3.44 2.85
C LEU A 24 -7.30 2.17 3.21
N MET A 25 -7.24 1.77 4.48
CA MET A 25 -6.60 0.52 4.89
C MET A 25 -7.31 -0.71 4.34
N ASN A 26 -8.63 -0.72 4.35
CA ASN A 26 -9.40 -1.81 3.75
C ASN A 26 -9.13 -1.94 2.25
N LEU A 27 -9.07 -0.82 1.53
CA LEU A 27 -8.72 -0.82 0.11
C LEU A 27 -7.29 -1.32 -0.11
N LEU A 28 -6.32 -0.83 0.67
CA LEU A 28 -4.94 -1.27 0.56
C LEU A 28 -4.80 -2.76 0.85
N ARG A 29 -5.52 -3.29 1.84
CA ARG A 29 -5.58 -4.73 2.13
C ARG A 29 -6.04 -5.53 0.93
N LEU A 30 -7.05 -5.07 0.18
CA LEU A 30 -7.50 -5.76 -1.03
C LEU A 30 -6.41 -5.83 -2.10
N PHE A 31 -5.63 -4.76 -2.27
CA PHE A 31 -4.52 -4.74 -3.23
C PHE A 31 -3.37 -5.65 -2.80
N VAL A 32 -2.99 -5.62 -1.52
CA VAL A 32 -1.83 -6.37 -1.03
C VAL A 32 -2.16 -7.86 -0.86
N ALA A 33 -3.37 -8.21 -0.39
CA ALA A 33 -3.77 -9.60 -0.12
C ALA A 33 -4.24 -10.38 -1.35
N ASN A 34 -4.46 -9.70 -2.48
CA ASN A 34 -4.83 -10.36 -3.72
C ASN A 34 -3.72 -11.34 -4.16
N GLN A 35 -4.03 -12.63 -4.31
CA GLN A 35 -3.02 -13.61 -4.76
C GLN A 35 -2.60 -13.38 -6.22
N ASN A 36 -3.49 -12.81 -7.04
CA ASN A 36 -3.26 -12.50 -8.45
C ASN A 36 -3.08 -10.99 -8.65
N LYS A 37 -2.08 -10.41 -7.97
CA LYS A 37 -1.73 -9.00 -8.14
C LYS A 37 -1.19 -8.74 -9.55
N PRO A 38 -1.73 -7.75 -10.29
CA PRO A 38 -1.11 -7.31 -11.55
C PRO A 38 0.34 -6.88 -11.32
N ALA A 39 1.23 -7.18 -12.27
CA ALA A 39 2.67 -6.92 -12.14
C ALA A 39 2.98 -5.43 -11.87
N GLU A 40 2.20 -4.52 -12.45
CA GLU A 40 2.32 -3.08 -12.23
C GLU A 40 2.07 -2.71 -10.76
N ILE A 41 1.07 -3.31 -10.12
CA ILE A 41 0.77 -3.09 -8.70
C ILE A 41 1.90 -3.61 -7.83
N VAL A 42 2.41 -4.82 -8.12
CA VAL A 42 3.56 -5.40 -7.41
C VAL A 42 4.79 -4.48 -7.52
N SER A 43 5.09 -4.00 -8.72
CA SER A 43 6.18 -3.06 -8.97
C SER A 43 6.06 -1.76 -8.16
N ILE A 44 4.86 -1.17 -8.10
CA ILE A 44 4.61 0.04 -7.31
C ILE A 44 4.82 -0.23 -5.81
N LEU A 45 4.31 -1.36 -5.31
CA LEU A 45 4.45 -1.73 -3.89
C LEU A 45 5.91 -1.98 -3.51
N ILE A 46 6.68 -2.66 -4.37
CA ILE A 46 8.11 -2.92 -4.16
C ILE A 46 8.91 -1.61 -4.20
N THR A 47 8.65 -0.76 -5.20
CA THR A 47 9.30 0.56 -5.35
C THR A 47 9.12 1.42 -4.10
N ASN A 48 7.95 1.31 -3.44
CA ASN A 48 7.63 2.09 -2.24
C ASN A 48 7.80 1.30 -0.93
N ARG A 49 8.27 0.06 -0.98
CA ARG A 49 8.30 -0.88 0.16
C ARG A 49 8.90 -0.26 1.42
N GLY A 50 10.09 0.32 1.32
CA GLY A 50 10.76 0.96 2.47
C GLY A 50 9.98 2.13 3.06
N LYS A 51 9.35 2.96 2.22
CA LYS A 51 8.55 4.11 2.67
C LYS A 51 7.25 3.65 3.34
N LEU A 52 6.60 2.64 2.77
CA LEU A 52 5.37 2.06 3.31
C LEU A 52 5.63 1.39 4.66
N LEU A 53 6.67 0.57 4.78
CA LEU A 53 7.03 -0.09 6.04
C LEU A 53 7.37 0.92 7.13
N ARG A 54 8.15 1.96 6.82
CA ARG A 54 8.45 3.04 7.76
C ARG A 54 7.19 3.78 8.19
N PHE A 55 6.37 4.18 7.23
CA PHE A 55 5.10 4.86 7.50
C PHE A 55 4.22 4.04 8.45
N PHE A 56 3.97 2.77 8.16
CA PHE A 56 3.13 1.93 9.00
C PHE A 56 3.75 1.62 10.38
N GLY A 57 5.08 1.57 10.49
CA GLY A 57 5.74 1.44 11.79
C GLY A 57 5.41 2.60 12.73
N ASP A 58 5.54 3.83 12.22
CA ASP A 58 5.35 5.06 12.99
C ASP A 58 3.87 5.46 13.13
N PHE A 59 3.00 4.92 12.26
CA PHE A 59 1.59 5.29 12.21
C PHE A 59 0.83 4.76 13.42
N LYS A 60 0.38 5.63 14.30
CA LYS A 60 -0.53 5.33 15.42
C LYS A 60 -1.63 6.37 15.45
N PHE A 61 -2.83 5.95 15.81
CA PHE A 61 -3.91 6.88 16.13
C PHE A 61 -3.85 7.29 17.59
N ASP A 62 -4.23 8.53 17.87
CA ASP A 62 -4.51 8.97 19.23
C ASP A 62 -5.70 8.15 19.75
N LYS A 63 -5.44 7.37 20.81
CA LYS A 63 -6.43 6.52 21.43
C LYS A 63 -7.35 7.37 22.30
N ASP A 64 -8.32 8.03 21.69
CA ASP A 64 -9.39 8.66 22.48
C ASP A 64 -10.29 7.55 23.07
N VAL A 65 -10.50 7.65 24.38
CA VAL A 65 -10.79 6.57 25.36
C VAL A 65 -12.12 5.80 25.16
N LEU A 66 -12.86 5.97 24.06
CA LEU A 66 -14.20 5.39 23.86
C LEU A 66 -14.33 4.32 22.76
N HIS A 67 -13.27 3.98 22.00
CA HIS A 67 -13.37 3.12 20.80
C HIS A 67 -12.47 1.86 20.79
N LEU A 68 -12.31 1.20 21.94
CA LEU A 68 -11.38 0.07 22.13
C LEU A 68 -11.53 -1.09 21.12
N THR A 69 -12.73 -1.41 20.61
CA THR A 69 -12.94 -2.56 19.71
C THR A 69 -12.66 -2.26 18.24
N VAL A 70 -12.78 -1.02 17.80
CA VAL A 70 -12.59 -0.66 16.39
C VAL A 70 -11.11 -0.50 16.06
N ASP A 71 -10.30 -0.16 17.06
CA ASP A 71 -8.86 -0.03 16.93
C ASP A 71 -8.17 -1.40 16.77
N GLU A 72 -8.73 -2.47 17.33
CA GLU A 72 -8.19 -3.83 17.20
C GLU A 72 -8.28 -4.35 15.76
N VAL A 73 -9.45 -4.20 15.11
CA VAL A 73 -9.63 -4.60 13.71
C VAL A 73 -8.69 -3.82 12.80
N PHE A 74 -8.58 -2.51 13.02
CA PHE A 74 -7.68 -1.66 12.26
C PHE A 74 -6.21 -2.07 12.42
N GLU A 75 -5.74 -2.27 13.65
CA GLU A 75 -4.34 -2.67 13.88
C GLU A 75 -4.07 -4.08 13.34
N ALA A 76 -5.06 -4.99 13.36
CA ALA A 76 -4.95 -6.31 12.73
C ALA A 76 -4.81 -6.21 11.20
N ASP A 77 -5.67 -5.42 10.54
CA ASP A 77 -5.61 -5.19 9.10
C ASP A 77 -4.28 -4.53 8.69
N LYS A 78 -3.84 -3.55 9.46
CA LYS A 78 -2.54 -2.91 9.29
C LYS A 78 -1.40 -3.92 9.42
N ALA A 79 -1.42 -4.78 10.44
CA ALA A 79 -0.39 -5.80 10.64
C ALA A 79 -0.32 -6.78 9.47
N GLN A 80 -1.47 -7.18 8.92
CA GLN A 80 -1.54 -8.04 7.73
C GLN A 80 -0.94 -7.35 6.50
N VAL A 81 -1.31 -6.10 6.24
CA VAL A 81 -0.76 -5.30 5.13
C VAL A 81 0.76 -5.17 5.24
N VAL A 82 1.27 -4.86 6.44
CA VAL A 82 2.71 -4.74 6.69
C VAL A 82 3.42 -6.06 6.43
N LYS A 83 2.87 -7.17 6.92
CA LYS A 83 3.44 -8.50 6.72
C LYS A 83 3.55 -8.84 5.24
N GLU A 84 2.50 -8.63 4.46
CA GLU A 84 2.50 -8.97 3.04
C GLU A 84 3.43 -8.06 2.23
N ILE A 85 3.47 -6.75 2.50
CA ILE A 85 4.44 -5.82 1.87
C ILE A 85 5.88 -6.23 2.22
N ALA A 86 6.13 -6.67 3.45
CA ALA A 86 7.43 -7.15 3.88
C ALA A 86 7.83 -8.45 3.17
N MET A 87 6.88 -9.29 2.77
CA MET A 87 7.12 -10.54 2.04
C MET A 87 7.21 -10.37 0.52
N LEU A 88 6.94 -9.17 -0.03
CA LEU A 88 7.11 -8.93 -1.47
C LEU A 88 8.58 -9.04 -1.85
N GLU A 89 8.86 -9.94 -2.80
CA GLU A 89 10.16 -10.10 -3.41
C GLU A 89 10.25 -9.30 -4.72
N PRO A 90 11.41 -8.69 -5.03
CA PRO A 90 11.66 -8.18 -6.37
C PRO A 90 11.48 -9.34 -7.34
N THR A 91 10.45 -9.26 -8.18
CA THR A 91 10.34 -10.17 -9.32
C THR A 91 11.52 -9.84 -10.22
N ASN A 92 12.62 -10.58 -10.06
CA ASN A 92 13.69 -10.66 -11.06
C ASN A 92 13.05 -11.29 -12.28
N ASN A 93 12.37 -10.48 -13.11
CA ASN A 93 11.92 -10.95 -14.40
C ASN A 93 13.19 -11.27 -15.21
N PRO A 94 13.40 -12.52 -15.66
CA PRO A 94 14.40 -12.83 -16.68
C PRO A 94 13.85 -12.33 -18.03
N CYS A 95 13.76 -11.01 -18.18
CA CYS A 95 13.50 -10.34 -19.45
C CYS A 95 14.75 -9.58 -19.91
N ALA A 96 15.90 -10.26 -19.84
CA ALA A 96 17.10 -9.89 -20.59
C ALA A 96 17.50 -10.98 -21.61
N ASP A 97 16.72 -12.05 -21.78
CA ASP A 97 17.03 -13.20 -22.66
C ASP A 97 15.88 -13.55 -23.61
N LEU A 98 15.27 -12.55 -24.23
CA LEU A 98 14.53 -12.72 -25.48
C LEU A 98 15.04 -11.71 -26.51
N ASP A 99 16.36 -11.71 -26.72
CA ASP A 99 16.97 -11.08 -27.87
C ASP A 99 18.08 -11.98 -28.41
N LYS A 100 17.69 -13.13 -28.96
CA LYS A 100 18.50 -13.91 -29.91
C LYS A 100 17.59 -14.70 -30.86
N CYS A 101 17.80 -14.42 -32.16
CA CYS A 101 17.53 -15.26 -33.33
C CYS A 101 16.04 -15.33 -33.75
N ASP A 102 15.59 -14.99 -34.97
CA ASP A 102 16.22 -15.02 -36.30
C ASP A 102 15.46 -14.15 -37.33
N ILE A 103 16.14 -13.27 -38.06
CA ILE A 103 15.81 -12.96 -39.47
C ILE A 103 17.13 -12.72 -40.23
N PRO A 104 17.43 -13.46 -41.32
CA PRO A 104 18.66 -13.29 -42.09
C PRO A 104 18.53 -12.24 -43.20
N CYS A 105 19.70 -11.61 -43.48
CA CYS A 105 20.06 -10.64 -44.52
C CYS A 105 19.60 -9.19 -44.30
#